data_AF-D3PR70-F1
#
_entry.id   AF-D3PR70-F1
#
_cell.length_a   1.000
_cell.length_b   1.000
_cell.length_c   1.000
_cell.angle_alpha   90.00
_cell.angle_beta   90.00
_cell.angle_gamma   90.00
#
_symmetry.space_group_name_H-M   'P 1'
#
loop_
_entity.id
_entity.type
_entity.pdbx_description
1 polymer ?
#
loop_
_entity_poly.entity_id
_entity_poly.type
_entity_poly.pdbx_seq_one_letter_code
_entity_poly.pdbx_strand_id
1 'polypeptide(L)'
;MYERLTELLLEDEALTDGLSDEDASELIGWLIGIVEDLEDESEEIPQQYLSQLKRVGHEIARIARRYGVPVQELIDLVEQVWEDPSGDSSPRPMQA
;
A
#
# COMPACT_ATOMS: atom_id res chain seq x y z
N MET A 1 18.18 9.07 3.65
CA MET A 1 17.06 9.68 2.92
C MET A 1 15.77 9.07 3.46
N TYR A 2 15.81 7.76 3.67
CA TYR A 2 14.88 6.92 4.41
C TYR A 2 14.14 7.60 5.56
N GLU A 3 14.89 8.04 6.59
CA GLU A 3 14.31 8.63 7.80
C GLU A 3 13.33 9.77 7.47
N ARG A 4 13.66 10.60 6.46
CA ARG A 4 12.80 11.72 6.04
C ARG A 4 11.54 11.24 5.30
N LEU A 5 11.63 10.21 4.45
CA LEU A 5 10.46 9.72 3.70
C LEU A 5 9.49 8.98 4.62
N THR A 6 10.03 8.19 5.55
CA THR A 6 9.26 7.52 6.61
C THR A 6 8.60 8.54 7.54
N GLU A 7 9.33 9.57 7.99
CA GLU A 7 8.76 10.68 8.77
C GLU A 7 7.57 11.32 8.04
N LEU A 8 7.70 11.59 6.73
CA LEU A 8 6.62 12.19 5.95
C LEU A 8 5.37 11.29 5.86
N LEU A 9 5.52 9.96 5.87
CA LEU A 9 4.38 9.04 5.94
C LEU A 9 3.73 9.06 7.32
N LEU A 10 4.54 9.07 8.38
CA LEU A 10 4.06 9.09 9.77
C LEU A 10 3.37 10.41 10.14
N GLU A 11 3.73 11.53 9.51
CA GLU A 11 3.07 12.84 9.69
C GLU A 11 1.68 12.90 9.04
N ASP A 12 1.32 11.96 8.17
CA ASP A 12 0.06 11.97 7.45
C ASP A 12 -1.05 11.25 8.25
N GLU A 13 -1.65 11.98 9.19
CA GLU A 13 -2.72 11.45 10.06
C GLU A 13 -3.91 10.85 9.29
N ALA A 14 -4.13 11.27 8.04
CA ALA A 14 -5.22 10.76 7.23
C ALA A 14 -5.01 9.32 6.73
N LEU A 15 -3.78 8.78 6.81
CA LEU A 15 -3.48 7.38 6.51
C LEU A 15 -4.02 6.43 7.58
N THR A 16 -4.07 6.85 8.83
CA THR A 16 -4.44 5.98 9.97
C THR A 16 -5.79 6.35 10.57
N ASP A 17 -6.31 7.56 10.32
CA ASP A 17 -7.58 8.03 10.85
C ASP A 17 -8.73 7.04 10.59
N GLY A 18 -9.37 6.55 11.65
CA GLY A 18 -10.52 5.65 11.56
C GLY A 18 -10.20 4.19 11.22
N LEU A 19 -8.92 3.81 11.14
CA LEU A 19 -8.48 2.41 11.12
C LEU A 19 -8.33 1.85 12.54
N SER A 20 -8.29 0.53 12.65
CA SER A 20 -7.82 -0.12 13.88
C SER A 20 -6.31 0.06 14.03
N ASP A 21 -5.76 -0.08 15.24
CA ASP A 21 -4.31 0.02 15.47
C ASP A 21 -3.54 -1.03 14.65
N GLU A 22 -4.13 -2.23 14.48
CA GLU A 22 -3.58 -3.31 13.66
C GLU A 22 -3.55 -2.92 12.18
N ASP A 23 -4.69 -2.49 11.62
CA ASP A 23 -4.80 -2.05 10.22
C ASP A 23 -3.92 -0.83 9.91
N ALA A 24 -3.81 0.11 10.86
CA ALA A 24 -2.96 1.28 10.73
C ALA A 24 -1.48 0.87 10.70
N SER A 25 -1.07 -0.04 11.60
CA SER A 25 0.29 -0.57 11.63
C SER A 25 0.63 -1.32 10.35
N GLU A 26 -0.30 -2.12 9.82
CA GLU A 26 -0.12 -2.89 8.59
C GLU A 26 0.06 -1.96 7.39
N LEU A 27 -0.82 -0.95 7.25
CA LEU A 27 -0.74 0.01 6.15
C LEU A 27 0.58 0.78 6.18
N ILE A 28 0.97 1.30 7.35
CA ILE A 28 2.19 2.09 7.47
C ILE A 28 3.42 1.21 7.24
N GLY A 29 3.46 0.00 7.79
CA GLY A 29 4.55 -0.95 7.59
C GLY A 29 4.75 -1.27 6.10
N TRP A 30 3.66 -1.54 5.38
CA TRP A 30 3.70 -1.81 3.95
C TRP A 30 4.20 -0.62 3.12
N LEU A 31 3.69 0.59 3.38
CA LEU A 31 4.14 1.80 2.68
C LEU A 31 5.63 2.10 2.94
N ILE A 32 6.11 1.86 4.16
CA ILE A 32 7.53 2.00 4.51
C ILE A 32 8.37 0.97 3.73
N GLY A 33 7.93 -0.29 3.68
CA GLY A 33 8.62 -1.33 2.90
C GLY A 33 8.80 -0.94 1.43
N ILE A 34 7.76 -0.38 0.79
CA ILE A 34 7.87 0.14 -0.59
C ILE A 34 8.89 1.27 -0.70
N VAL A 35 8.95 2.17 0.28
CA VAL A 35 9.96 3.25 0.28
C VAL A 35 11.37 2.67 0.39
N GLU A 36 11.57 1.68 1.26
CA GLU A 36 12.86 1.00 1.43
C GLU A 36 13.33 0.37 0.12
N ASP A 37 12.45 -0.40 -0.53
CA ASP A 37 12.76 -1.06 -1.80
C ASP A 37 13.11 -0.03 -2.90
N LEU A 38 12.37 1.08 -2.97
CA LEU A 38 12.64 2.14 -3.94
C LEU A 38 13.96 2.88 -3.67
N GLU A 39 14.38 3.02 -2.42
CA GLU A 39 15.65 3.67 -2.07
C GLU A 39 16.84 2.74 -2.38
N ASP A 40 16.67 1.44 -2.15
CA ASP A 40 17.69 0.44 -2.49
C ASP A 40 17.92 0.35 -4.02
N GLU A 41 16.89 0.60 -4.82
CA GLU A 41 16.98 0.64 -6.29
C GLU A 41 17.50 1.97 -6.86
N SER A 42 17.45 3.08 -6.12
CA SER A 42 17.76 4.41 -6.65
C SER A 42 18.35 5.40 -5.64
N GLU A 43 19.49 6.01 -5.97
CA GLU A 43 20.16 7.02 -5.13
C GLU A 43 19.31 8.29 -4.88
N GLU A 44 18.32 8.58 -5.73
CA GLU A 44 17.34 9.65 -5.53
C GLU A 44 15.94 9.15 -5.86
N ILE A 45 15.03 9.13 -4.88
CA ILE A 45 13.60 8.95 -5.13
C ILE A 45 12.98 10.32 -5.45
N PRO A 46 12.41 10.52 -6.67
CA PRO A 46 11.63 11.71 -6.96
C PRO A 46 10.44 11.89 -5.98
N GLN A 47 10.27 13.08 -5.41
CA GLN A 47 9.15 13.39 -4.48
C GLN A 47 7.76 13.05 -5.03
N GLN A 48 7.61 13.03 -6.36
CA GLN A 48 6.39 12.58 -7.03
C GLN A 48 6.01 11.13 -6.68
N TYR A 49 6.97 10.22 -6.47
CA TYR A 49 6.67 8.84 -6.08
C TYR A 49 6.10 8.78 -4.66
N LEU A 50 6.66 9.55 -3.73
CA LEU A 50 6.10 9.66 -2.38
C LEU A 50 4.66 10.17 -2.41
N SER A 51 4.36 11.17 -3.24
CA SER A 51 2.99 11.69 -3.38
C SER A 51 2.01 10.65 -3.94
N GLN A 52 2.47 9.80 -4.86
CA GLN A 52 1.68 8.70 -5.41
C GLN A 52 1.47 7.60 -4.37
N LEU A 53 2.51 7.25 -3.61
CA LEU A 53 2.47 6.26 -2.56
C LEU A 53 1.49 6.66 -1.43
N LYS A 54 1.55 7.93 -0.98
CA LYS A 54 0.56 8.48 -0.04
C LYS A 54 -0.86 8.35 -0.56
N ARG A 55 -1.07 8.66 -1.85
CA ARG A 55 -2.39 8.54 -2.48
C ARG A 55 -2.88 7.09 -2.49
N VAL A 56 -2.02 6.12 -2.78
CA VAL A 56 -2.38 4.69 -2.71
C VAL A 56 -2.77 4.32 -1.28
N GLY A 57 -1.95 4.73 -0.29
CA GLY A 57 -2.26 4.50 1.12
C GLY A 57 -3.60 5.10 1.55
N HIS A 58 -3.91 6.33 1.14
CA HIS A 58 -5.20 6.97 1.42
C HIS A 58 -6.37 6.22 0.80
N GLU A 59 -6.22 5.69 -0.41
CA GLU A 59 -7.28 4.90 -1.06
C GLU A 59 -7.50 3.56 -0.34
N ILE A 60 -6.43 2.88 0.08
CA ILE A 60 -6.54 1.65 0.89
C ILE A 60 -7.27 1.95 2.21
N ALA A 61 -6.82 2.96 2.96
CA ALA A 61 -7.47 3.38 4.20
C ALA A 61 -8.93 3.78 3.98
N ARG A 62 -9.24 4.47 2.87
CA ARG A 62 -10.62 4.84 2.51
C ARG A 62 -11.48 3.60 2.26
N ILE A 63 -10.98 2.61 1.52
CA ILE A 63 -11.72 1.38 1.21
C ILE A 63 -11.94 0.55 2.48
N ALA A 64 -10.89 0.34 3.28
CA ALA A 64 -10.96 -0.39 4.54
C ALA A 64 -12.05 0.18 5.46
N ARG A 65 -12.02 1.51 5.69
CA ARG A 65 -13.03 2.21 6.52
C ARG A 65 -14.44 2.15 5.93
N ARG A 66 -14.55 2.35 4.62
CA ARG A 66 -15.84 2.43 3.93
C ARG A 66 -16.59 1.11 3.94
N TYR A 67 -15.86 0.00 3.80
CA TYR A 67 -16.43 -1.32 3.57
C TYR A 67 -16.16 -2.33 4.69
N GLY A 68 -15.38 -1.96 5.70
CA GLY A 68 -15.03 -2.85 6.82
C GLY A 68 -14.16 -4.03 6.40
N VAL A 69 -13.31 -3.83 5.40
CA VAL A 69 -12.38 -4.85 4.88
C VAL A 69 -11.02 -4.66 5.56
N PRO A 70 -10.34 -5.74 6.00
CA PRO A 70 -9.01 -5.64 6.59
C PRO A 70 -8.01 -5.01 5.61
N VAL A 71 -7.09 -4.21 6.14
CA VAL A 71 -6.04 -3.57 5.32
C VAL A 71 -5.16 -4.60 4.62
N GLN A 72 -4.79 -5.68 5.32
CA GLN A 72 -3.99 -6.78 4.75
C GLN A 72 -4.62 -7.35 3.47
N GLU A 73 -5.93 -7.61 3.46
CA GLU A 73 -6.62 -8.16 2.29
C GLU A 73 -6.54 -7.21 1.08
N LEU A 74 -6.56 -5.90 1.32
CA LEU A 74 -6.43 -4.90 0.26
C LEU A 74 -4.99 -4.81 -0.26
N ILE A 75 -4.00 -4.93 0.63
CA ILE A 75 -2.58 -5.00 0.28
C ILE A 75 -2.32 -6.23 -0.60
N ASP A 76 -2.78 -7.42 -0.17
CA ASP A 76 -2.62 -8.67 -0.92
C ASP A 76 -3.16 -8.53 -2.36
N LEU A 77 -4.30 -7.87 -2.54
CA LEU A 77 -4.89 -7.62 -3.86
C LEU A 77 -4.04 -6.68 -4.71
N VAL A 78 -3.44 -5.65 -4.11
CA VAL A 78 -2.55 -4.73 -4.82
C VAL A 78 -1.28 -5.46 -5.25
N GLU A 79 -0.67 -6.22 -4.34
CA GLU A 79 0.54 -7.01 -4.61
C GLU A 79 0.30 -8.04 -5.70
N GLN A 80 -0.82 -8.76 -5.66
CA GLN A 80 -1.19 -9.72 -6.70
C GLN A 80 -1.22 -9.09 -8.10
N VAL A 81 -1.80 -7.89 -8.22
CA VAL A 81 -1.87 -7.16 -9.50
C VAL A 81 -0.50 -6.63 -9.92
N TRP A 82 0.36 -6.29 -8.96
CA TRP A 82 1.71 -5.81 -9.23
C TRP A 82 2.62 -6.94 -9.73
N GLU A 83 2.51 -8.14 -9.15
CA GLU A 83 3.30 -9.31 -9.52
C GLU A 83 2.86 -9.94 -10.85
N ASP A 84 1.55 -9.97 -11.14
CA ASP A 84 1.01 -10.44 -12.42
C ASP A 84 0.08 -9.38 -13.06
N PRO A 85 0.64 -8.34 -13.70
CA PRO A 85 -0.13 -7.30 -14.39
C PRO A 85 -0.85 -7.82 -15.64
N SER A 86 -0.47 -9.00 -16.14
CA SER A 86 -1.06 -9.66 -17.30
C SER A 86 -2.35 -10.42 -16.99
N GLY A 87 -2.61 -10.73 -15.71
CA GLY A 87 -3.86 -11.32 -15.26
C GLY A 87 -4.21 -12.61 -16.00
N ASP A 88 -3.34 -13.63 -15.96
CA ASP A 88 -3.70 -14.97 -16.40
C ASP A 88 -4.53 -15.70 -15.32
N SER A 89 -5.46 -14.97 -14.69
CA SER A 89 -6.46 -15.48 -13.76
C SER A 89 -7.67 -16.01 -14.54
N SER A 90 -7.45 -16.95 -15.46
CA SER A 90 -8.56 -17.66 -16.09
C SER A 90 -9.24 -18.56 -15.05
N PRO A 91 -10.50 -18.32 -14.67
CA PRO A 91 -11.23 -19.28 -13.85
C PRO A 91 -11.32 -20.58 -14.66
N ARG A 92 -10.72 -21.67 -14.16
CA ARG A 92 -10.90 -22.99 -14.77
C ARG A 92 -12.40 -23.25 -14.86
N PRO A 93 -12.98 -23.50 -16.06
CA PRO A 93 -14.37 -23.89 -16.12
C PRO A 93 -14.53 -25.18 -15.33
N MET A 94 -15.39 -25.17 -14.31
CA MET A 94 -15.86 -26.37 -13.65
C MET A 94 -16.47 -27.27 -14.74
N GLN A 95 -15.73 -28.30 -15.15
CA GLN A 95 -16.27 -29.32 -16.03
C GLN A 95 -17.33 -30.08 -15.24
N ALA A 96 -18.58 -29.93 -15.68
CA ALA A 96 -19.73 -30.70 -15.23
C ALA A 96 -19.72 -32.11 -15.85
#